data_AF-A0A938PF56-F1
#
_entry.id   AF-A0A938PF56-F1
#
_cell.length_a   1.000
_cell.length_b   1.000
_cell.length_c   1.000
_cell.angle_alpha   90.00
_cell.angle_beta   90.00
_cell.angle_gamma   90.00
#
_symmetry.space_group_name_H-M   'P 1'
#
loop_
_entity.id
_entity.type
_entity.pdbx_description
1 polymer ?
#
loop_
_entity_poly.entity_id
_entity_poly.type
_entity_poly.pdbx_seq_one_letter_code
_entity_poly.pdbx_strand_id
1 'polypeptide(L)'
;MDTIYRLNASEIDEKLIASIKSLFGDRKVVISVTDVSDETDYLLASETNRERLFDALENMRDNKNLLEFNSVEELERSILK
;
A
#
# COMPACT_ATOMS: atom_id res chain seq x y z
N MET A 1 6.51 -16.09 -6.18
CA MET A 1 6.57 -15.80 -4.73
C MET A 1 7.45 -14.60 -4.66
N ASP A 2 6.82 -13.47 -4.38
CA ASP A 2 7.40 -12.16 -4.66
C ASP A 2 7.72 -11.56 -3.30
N THR A 3 9.00 -11.28 -3.06
CA THR A 3 9.47 -10.72 -1.80
C THR A 3 9.75 -9.24 -2.04
N ILE A 4 8.97 -8.39 -1.39
CA ILE A 4 9.12 -6.93 -1.46
C ILE A 4 9.78 -6.47 -0.17
N TYR A 5 10.90 -5.75 -0.29
CA TYR A 5 11.56 -5.09 0.83
C TYR A 5 11.26 -3.59 0.76
N ARG A 6 10.69 -3.01 1.83
CA ARG A 6 10.58 -1.55 2.03
C ARG A 6 11.64 -1.14 3.05
N LEU A 7 12.62 -0.36 2.62
CA LEU A 7 13.71 0.13 3.45
C LEU A 7 14.20 1.48 2.94
N ASN A 8 14.86 2.26 3.80
CA ASN A 8 15.56 3.46 3.37
C ASN A 8 16.77 3.07 2.53
N ALA A 9 17.16 3.94 1.60
CA ALA A 9 18.34 3.71 0.76
C ALA A 9 19.62 3.51 1.59
N SER A 10 19.73 4.17 2.75
CA SER A 10 20.84 4.01 3.69
C SER A 10 20.94 2.63 4.34
N GLU A 11 19.87 1.84 4.29
CA GLU A 11 19.81 0.49 4.87
C GLU A 11 20.16 -0.59 3.84
N ILE A 12 20.43 -0.20 2.59
CA ILE A 12 20.92 -1.12 1.55
C ILE A 12 22.40 -1.39 1.83
N ASP A 13 22.68 -2.55 2.41
CA ASP A 13 24.04 -2.97 2.78
C ASP A 13 24.41 -4.36 2.21
N GLU A 14 25.66 -4.76 2.43
CA GLU A 14 26.18 -6.04 1.96
C GLU A 14 25.46 -7.24 2.59
N LYS A 15 24.92 -7.10 3.80
CA LYS A 15 24.20 -8.18 4.49
C LYS A 15 22.85 -8.44 3.82
N LEU A 16 22.15 -7.39 3.39
CA LEU A 16 20.92 -7.52 2.60
C LEU A 16 21.20 -8.26 1.30
N ILE A 17 22.25 -7.87 0.57
CA ILE A 17 22.64 -8.54 -0.69
C ILE A 17 23.01 -10.00 -0.46
N ALA A 18 23.75 -10.32 0.61
CA ALA A 18 24.07 -11.69 0.97
C ALA A 18 22.82 -12.53 1.29
N SER A 19 21.84 -11.92 1.96
CA SER A 19 20.56 -12.57 2.29
C SER A 19 19.75 -12.89 1.05
N ILE A 20 19.66 -11.96 0.09
CA ILE A 20 18.99 -12.19 -1.21
C ILE A 20 19.69 -13.32 -1.97
N LYS A 21 21.02 -13.34 -2.03
CA LYS A 21 21.77 -14.44 -2.67
C LYS A 21 21.49 -15.79 -2.04
N SER A 22 21.45 -15.86 -0.70
CA SER A 22 21.14 -17.09 0.04
C SER A 22 19.72 -17.60 -0.25
N LEU A 23 18.74 -16.68 -0.29
CA LEU A 23 17.34 -17.01 -0.57
C LEU A 23 17.12 -17.50 -2.00
N PHE A 24 17.75 -16.88 -2.99
CA PHE A 24 17.47 -17.16 -4.40
C PHE A 24 18.47 -18.10 -5.07
N GLY A 25 19.68 -18.29 -4.52
CA GLY A 25 20.70 -19.19 -5.06
C GLY A 25 21.06 -18.85 -6.51
N ASP A 26 21.15 -19.86 -7.37
CA ASP A 26 21.51 -19.71 -8.80
C ASP A 26 20.31 -19.34 -9.71
N ARG A 27 19.18 -18.94 -9.13
CA ARG A 27 17.99 -18.56 -9.91
C ARG A 27 18.20 -17.20 -10.57
N LYS A 28 17.61 -17.03 -11.76
CA LYS A 28 17.51 -15.69 -12.39
C LYS A 28 16.56 -14.84 -11.57
N VAL A 29 17.03 -13.69 -11.11
CA VAL A 29 16.27 -12.74 -10.29
C VAL A 29 16.22 -11.38 -10.98
N VAL A 30 15.17 -10.61 -10.70
CA VAL A 30 15.02 -9.21 -11.08
C VAL A 30 14.96 -8.38 -9.80
N ILE A 31 15.76 -7.31 -9.73
CA ILE A 31 15.72 -6.33 -8.64
C ILE A 31 15.16 -5.03 -9.22
N SER A 32 14.04 -4.56 -8.67
CA SER A 32 13.46 -3.25 -9.00
C SER A 32 13.66 -2.33 -7.80
N VAL A 33 14.31 -1.18 -8.02
CA VAL A 33 14.48 -0.14 -7.00
C VAL A 33 13.73 1.09 -7.49
N THR A 34 12.75 1.51 -6.72
CA THR A 34 11.94 2.70 -6.98
C THR A 34 11.89 3.51 -5.70
N ASP A 35 11.93 4.84 -5.81
CA ASP A 35 11.59 5.68 -4.67
C ASP A 35 10.21 5.29 -4.15
N VAL A 36 10.09 5.19 -2.83
CA VAL A 36 8.78 5.04 -2.21
C VAL A 36 8.09 6.39 -2.37
N SER A 37 7.27 6.54 -3.42
CA SER A 37 6.27 7.60 -3.44
C SER A 37 5.39 7.38 -2.22
N ASP A 38 5.32 8.36 -1.33
CA ASP A 38 4.37 8.35 -0.22
C ASP A 38 2.98 8.04 -0.82
N GLU A 39 2.26 7.06 -0.29
CA GLU A 39 0.91 6.73 -0.78
C GLU A 39 0.00 7.98 -0.75
N THR A 40 0.31 8.92 0.15
CA THR A 40 -0.29 10.25 0.22
C THR A 40 0.00 11.09 -1.03
N ASP A 41 1.23 11.12 -1.53
CA ASP A 41 1.58 11.87 -2.75
C ASP A 41 0.88 11.28 -3.98
N TYR A 42 0.74 9.96 -4.04
CA TYR A 42 -0.04 9.30 -5.10
C TYR A 42 -1.54 9.61 -5.00
N LEU A 43 -2.12 9.57 -3.80
CA LEU A 43 -3.53 9.94 -3.57
C LEU A 43 -3.79 11.43 -3.87
N LEU A 44 -2.80 12.29 -3.67
CA LEU A 44 -2.87 13.73 -3.96
C LEU A 44 -2.41 14.09 -5.38
N ALA A 45 -1.88 13.13 -6.15
CA ALA A 45 -1.28 13.38 -7.45
C ALA A 45 -2.25 13.89 -8.52
N SER A 46 -3.56 13.66 -8.35
CA SER A 46 -4.59 14.23 -9.21
C SER A 46 -5.56 15.09 -8.42
N GLU A 47 -5.96 16.22 -9.00
CA GLU A 47 -6.93 17.13 -8.40
C GLU A 47 -8.25 16.43 -8.08
N THR A 48 -8.68 15.50 -8.94
CA THR A 48 -9.86 14.65 -8.73
C THR A 48 -9.72 13.68 -7.55
N ASN A 49 -8.56 13.06 -7.37
CA ASN A 49 -8.33 12.14 -6.24
C ASN A 49 -8.25 12.92 -4.92
N ARG A 50 -7.64 14.11 -4.96
CA ARG A 50 -7.58 15.04 -3.84
C ARG A 50 -8.99 15.46 -3.39
N GLU A 51 -9.84 15.92 -4.32
CA GLU A 51 -11.22 16.31 -4.02
C GLU A 51 -12.01 15.15 -3.38
N ARG A 52 -11.96 13.95 -3.98
CA ARG A 52 -12.63 12.77 -3.44
C ARG A 52 -12.17 12.40 -2.03
N LEU A 53 -10.87 12.54 -1.75
CA LEU A 53 -10.32 12.26 -0.43
C LEU A 53 -10.84 13.27 0.61
N PHE A 54 -10.86 14.57 0.28
CA PHE A 54 -11.39 15.59 1.16
C PHE A 54 -12.90 15.44 1.38
N ASP A 55 -13.67 15.12 0.34
CA ASP A 55 -15.10 14.83 0.45
C ASP A 55 -15.36 13.63 1.38
N ALA A 56 -14.54 12.57 1.28
CA ALA A 56 -14.65 11.41 2.17
C ALA A 56 -14.37 11.77 3.64
N LEU A 57 -13.38 12.64 3.89
CA LEU A 57 -13.08 13.15 5.23
C LEU A 57 -14.23 14.00 5.80
N GLU A 58 -14.85 14.86 4.97
CA GLU A 58 -16.01 15.64 5.38
C GLU A 58 -17.21 14.76 5.68
N ASN A 59 -17.51 13.79 4.81
CA ASN A 59 -18.57 12.80 5.02
C ASN A 59 -18.37 12.04 6.33
N MET A 60 -17.14 11.61 6.64
CA MET A 60 -16.81 10.96 7.92
C MET A 60 -17.03 11.89 9.12
N ARG A 61 -16.54 13.14 9.06
CA ARG A 61 -16.70 14.11 10.14
C ARG A 61 -18.16 14.44 10.43
N ASP A 62 -18.95 14.55 9.37
CA ASP A 62 -20.36 14.92 9.45
C ASP A 62 -21.29 13.71 9.65
N ASN A 63 -20.74 12.49 9.75
CA ASN A 63 -21.47 11.22 9.80
C ASN A 63 -22.50 11.06 8.66
N LYS A 64 -22.11 11.45 7.44
CA LYS A 64 -22.93 11.39 6.23
C LYS A 64 -22.36 10.38 5.26
N ASN A 65 -23.23 9.72 4.50
CA ASN A 65 -22.83 8.78 3.44
C ASN A 65 -21.92 7.63 3.91
N LEU A 66 -22.02 7.24 5.18
CA LEU A 66 -21.32 6.10 5.75
C LEU A 66 -22.21 4.86 5.73
N LEU A 67 -21.61 3.71 5.47
CA LEU A 67 -22.26 2.41 5.66
C LEU A 67 -21.82 1.87 7.02
N GLU A 68 -22.79 1.67 7.90
CA GLU A 68 -22.57 1.03 9.20
C GLU A 68 -22.93 -0.45 9.11
N PHE A 69 -22.08 -1.28 9.70
CA PHE A 69 -22.28 -2.73 9.76
C PHE A 69 -22.25 -3.15 11.23
N ASN A 70 -23.15 -4.03 11.62
CA ASN A 70 -23.26 -4.48 13.00
C ASN A 70 -22.34 -5.69 13.29
N SER A 71 -21.78 -6.32 12.24
CA SER A 71 -20.81 -7.39 12.37
C SER A 71 -19.88 -7.48 11.16
N VAL A 72 -18.75 -8.18 11.32
CA VAL A 72 -17.78 -8.41 10.24
C VAL A 72 -18.39 -9.28 9.14
N GLU A 73 -19.21 -10.26 9.51
CA GLU A 73 -19.90 -11.15 8.56
C GLU A 73 -20.90 -10.38 7.67
N GLU A 74 -21.49 -9.30 8.17
CA GLU A 74 -22.37 -8.41 7.40
C GLU A 74 -21.58 -7.63 6.34
N LEU A 75 -20.42 -7.09 6.74
CA LEU A 75 -19.49 -6.39 5.83
C LEU A 75 -19.02 -7.33 4.71
N GLU A 76 -18.56 -8.55 5.05
CA GLU A 76 -18.06 -9.52 4.07
C GLU A 76 -19.10 -9.85 2.99
N ARG A 77 -20.37 -10.01 3.37
CA ARG A 77 -21.47 -10.27 2.42
C ARG A 77 -21.76 -9.09 1.50
N SER A 78 -21.46 -7.86 1.92
CA SER A 78 -21.68 -6.66 1.10
C SER A 78 -20.64 -6.48 0.00
N ILE A 79 -19.42 -6.99 0.22
CA ILE A 79 -18.27 -6.88 -0.70
C ILE A 79 -18.27 -7.99 -1.76
N LEU A 80 -18.88 -9.15 -1.44
CA LEU A 80 -18.92 -10.35 -2.30
C LEU A 80 -20.01 -10.33 -3.39
N LYS A 81 -20.54 -9.17 -3.78
CA LYS A 81 -21.53 -9.04 -4.86
C LYS A 81 -20.92 -8.90 -6.24
#